data_AF-A0A0Q9KJE5-F1
#
_entry.id   AF-A0A0Q9KJE5-F1
#
_cell.length_a   1.000
_cell.length_b   1.000
_cell.length_c   1.000
_cell.angle_alpha   90.00
_cell.angle_beta   90.00
_cell.angle_gamma   90.00
#
_symmetry.space_group_name_H-M   'P 1'
#
loop_
_entity.id
_entity.type
_entity.pdbx_description
1 polymer ?
#
loop_
_entity_poly.entity_id
_entity_poly.type
_entity_poly.pdbx_seq_one_letter_code
_entity_poly.pdbx_strand_id
1 'polypeptide(L)'
;MQWREGVVVEEMREWPGAVEYAVRLASPDSTGEEVRALAYTGMVGRPEPGDRVVLNASALLKGLGTGGLAFVVALPDRLPEDAPDSPGHIVKARYTPQQQMFLAVDEQDSIHHDVLLDADSLEAMPVVVADLHSALPAIIAGVRLARPDARVAYVMTDGGALPLAFSRAVAGLKEAGWLQATLTVGQAFGGDHEAVSVHSGLLAARHVVGADVTVVIQGPGNVGTGTRWGYSGVAAAEALHATHVLGGTSIAALRVSGADPRPRHRGISHHSTTAYGRALLSPAIVPVLEGGGELAALVRRQAADLAEHSRADLDVVEVGTKGVLDALRQSPVKLSTMGRGLDEDVAAFVVSAVAGVCAAERVSGR
;
A
#
# COMPACT_ATOMS: atom_id res chain seq x y z
N MET A 1 2.35 -24.42 6.43
CA MET A 1 1.01 -23.81 6.64
C MET A 1 0.23 -24.68 7.61
N GLN A 2 -0.57 -24.08 8.49
CA GLN A 2 -1.51 -24.77 9.35
C GLN A 2 -2.92 -24.62 8.76
N TRP A 3 -3.50 -25.75 8.39
CA TRP A 3 -4.78 -25.82 7.72
C TRP A 3 -5.89 -26.13 8.73
N ARG A 4 -7.09 -25.63 8.49
CA ARG A 4 -8.31 -25.96 9.23
C ARG A 4 -9.44 -26.20 8.26
N GLU A 5 -10.40 -27.02 8.66
CA GLU A 5 -11.71 -27.09 8.02
C GLU A 5 -12.74 -26.36 8.88
N GLY A 6 -13.74 -25.79 8.24
CA GLY A 6 -14.87 -25.18 8.93
C GLY A 6 -16.09 -25.08 8.04
N VAL A 7 -17.18 -24.61 8.62
CA VAL A 7 -18.44 -24.34 7.93
C VAL A 7 -18.75 -22.87 8.05
N VAL A 8 -19.06 -22.22 6.92
CA VAL A 8 -19.48 -20.82 6.89
C VAL A 8 -20.78 -20.67 7.67
N VAL A 9 -20.80 -19.75 8.62
CA VAL A 9 -21.97 -19.44 9.45
C VAL A 9 -22.75 -18.30 8.82
N GLU A 10 -22.08 -17.17 8.59
CA GLU A 10 -22.67 -15.99 7.97
C GLU A 10 -21.61 -15.10 7.32
N GLU A 11 -22.07 -14.27 6.39
CA GLU A 11 -21.29 -13.15 5.87
C GLU A 11 -21.25 -12.02 6.91
N MET A 12 -20.06 -11.52 7.23
CA MET A 12 -19.86 -10.45 8.20
C MET A 12 -19.75 -9.08 7.52
N ARG A 13 -18.98 -9.03 6.42
CA ARG A 13 -18.70 -7.79 5.70
C ARG A 13 -18.16 -8.07 4.31
N GLU A 14 -18.65 -7.33 3.33
CA GLU A 14 -18.14 -7.33 1.96
C GLU A 14 -17.48 -5.98 1.61
N TRP A 15 -16.49 -6.03 0.73
CA TRP A 15 -16.00 -4.91 -0.07
C TRP A 15 -15.48 -5.44 -1.42
N PRO A 16 -15.18 -4.57 -2.41
CA PRO A 16 -14.75 -5.04 -3.74
C PRO A 16 -13.61 -6.06 -3.69
N GLY A 17 -13.88 -7.27 -4.19
CA GLY A 17 -12.92 -8.37 -4.33
C GLY A 17 -12.69 -9.23 -3.07
N ALA A 18 -13.30 -8.91 -1.92
CA ALA A 18 -13.14 -9.72 -0.71
C ALA A 18 -14.37 -9.71 0.19
N VAL A 19 -14.63 -10.87 0.83
CA VAL A 19 -15.71 -11.04 1.79
C VAL A 19 -15.16 -11.67 3.06
N GLU A 20 -15.53 -11.09 4.19
CA GLU A 20 -15.24 -11.60 5.52
C GLU A 20 -16.43 -12.40 6.05
N TYR A 21 -16.16 -13.61 6.54
CA TYR A 21 -17.15 -14.55 7.06
C TYR A 21 -16.86 -14.92 8.51
N ALA A 22 -17.92 -15.27 9.24
CA ALA A 22 -17.80 -16.09 10.43
C ALA A 22 -17.76 -17.57 10.00
N VAL A 23 -16.74 -18.30 10.43
CA VAL A 23 -16.55 -19.72 10.11
C VAL A 23 -16.40 -20.50 11.40
N ARG A 24 -17.24 -21.52 11.56
CA ARG A 24 -17.18 -22.44 12.69
C ARG A 24 -16.25 -23.59 12.37
N LEU A 25 -15.19 -23.75 13.16
CA LEU A 25 -14.16 -24.75 12.96
C LEU A 25 -14.68 -26.16 13.24
N ALA A 26 -14.29 -27.11 12.38
CA ALA A 26 -14.67 -28.52 12.46
C ALA A 26 -13.52 -29.45 12.91
N SER A 27 -12.37 -28.89 13.33
CA SER A 27 -11.17 -29.66 13.68
C SER A 27 -11.25 -30.22 15.11
N PRO A 28 -10.75 -31.46 15.37
CA PRO A 28 -10.86 -32.12 16.68
C PRO A 28 -10.44 -31.25 17.88
N ASP A 29 -9.36 -30.48 17.73
CA ASP A 29 -8.78 -29.64 18.79
C ASP A 29 -9.46 -28.25 18.96
N SER A 30 -10.42 -27.90 18.10
CA SER A 30 -11.08 -26.56 18.07
C SER A 30 -12.55 -26.65 17.63
N THR A 31 -13.19 -27.80 17.88
CA THR A 31 -14.55 -28.08 17.40
C THR A 31 -15.54 -27.08 17.99
N GLY A 32 -16.21 -26.32 17.12
CA GLY A 32 -17.24 -25.35 17.52
C GLY A 32 -16.73 -23.94 17.80
N GLU A 33 -15.42 -23.67 17.73
CA GLU A 33 -14.89 -22.30 17.78
C GLU A 33 -15.23 -21.53 16.50
N GLU A 34 -15.70 -20.29 16.63
CA GLU A 34 -15.94 -19.40 15.50
C GLU A 34 -14.75 -18.45 15.29
N VAL A 35 -14.26 -18.42 14.05
CA VAL A 35 -13.17 -17.55 13.62
C VAL A 35 -13.61 -16.66 12.48
N ARG A 36 -12.97 -15.49 12.35
CA ARG A 36 -13.14 -14.62 11.19
C ARG A 36 -12.26 -15.14 10.06
N ALA A 37 -12.86 -15.35 8.88
CA ALA A 37 -12.16 -15.81 7.69
C ALA A 37 -12.38 -14.86 6.51
N LEU A 38 -11.34 -14.64 5.70
CA LEU A 38 -11.42 -13.81 4.51
C LEU A 38 -11.37 -14.68 3.24
N ALA A 39 -12.32 -14.48 2.34
CA ALA A 39 -12.28 -15.02 0.98
C ALA A 39 -11.94 -13.90 -0.01
N TYR A 40 -10.92 -14.10 -0.84
CA TYR A 40 -10.73 -13.28 -2.03
C TYR A 40 -11.62 -13.85 -3.13
N THR A 41 -12.70 -13.16 -3.46
CA THR A 41 -13.78 -13.74 -4.24
C THR A 41 -13.39 -14.11 -5.66
N GLY A 42 -12.43 -13.38 -6.25
CA GLY A 42 -11.84 -13.73 -7.54
C GLY A 42 -10.95 -14.98 -7.52
N MET A 43 -10.52 -15.45 -6.35
CA MET A 43 -9.63 -16.63 -6.23
C MET A 43 -10.36 -17.89 -5.79
N VAL A 44 -11.36 -17.75 -4.91
CA VAL A 44 -12.05 -18.90 -4.29
C VAL A 44 -13.57 -18.87 -4.47
N GLY A 45 -14.10 -17.90 -5.23
CA GLY A 45 -15.54 -17.70 -5.37
C GLY A 45 -16.17 -17.06 -4.13
N ARG A 46 -17.51 -17.15 -4.03
CA ARG A 46 -18.30 -16.62 -2.93
C ARG A 46 -18.86 -17.77 -2.08
N PRO A 47 -18.27 -18.06 -0.90
CA PRO A 47 -18.87 -18.99 0.05
C PRO A 47 -20.27 -18.56 0.50
N GLU A 48 -21.16 -19.53 0.66
CA GLU A 48 -22.49 -19.34 1.24
C GLU A 48 -22.58 -19.95 2.65
N PRO A 49 -23.48 -19.46 3.53
CA PRO A 49 -23.79 -20.12 4.79
C PRO A 49 -24.08 -21.62 4.60
N GLY A 50 -23.41 -22.46 5.39
CA GLY A 50 -23.48 -23.92 5.29
C GLY A 50 -22.40 -24.55 4.40
N ASP A 51 -21.68 -23.78 3.58
CA ASP A 51 -20.58 -24.30 2.79
C ASP A 51 -19.41 -24.72 3.68
N ARG A 52 -18.82 -25.86 3.33
CA ARG A 52 -17.54 -26.30 3.91
C ARG A 52 -16.40 -25.54 3.25
N VAL A 53 -15.50 -25.03 4.08
CA VAL A 53 -14.31 -24.28 3.65
C VAL A 53 -13.04 -24.86 4.24
N VAL A 54 -11.99 -24.77 3.45
CA VAL A 54 -10.62 -25.07 3.88
C VAL A 54 -9.90 -23.75 4.11
N LEU A 55 -9.26 -23.61 5.27
CA LEU A 55 -8.68 -22.36 5.76
C LEU A 55 -7.17 -22.48 5.96
N ASN A 56 -6.42 -21.44 5.62
CA ASN A 56 -5.09 -21.19 6.16
C ASN A 56 -5.22 -20.37 7.46
N ALA A 57 -4.94 -21.02 8.58
CA ALA A 57 -5.05 -20.44 9.92
C ALA A 57 -3.67 -20.10 10.53
N SER A 58 -2.58 -20.18 9.76
CA SER A 58 -1.21 -20.09 10.28
C SER A 58 -0.93 -18.78 11.03
N ALA A 59 -1.38 -17.65 10.50
CA ALA A 59 -1.17 -16.33 11.11
C ALA A 59 -2.09 -16.15 12.31
N LEU A 60 -3.38 -16.50 12.15
CA LEU A 60 -4.38 -16.48 13.20
C LEU A 60 -3.93 -17.23 14.46
N LEU A 61 -3.51 -18.49 14.31
CA LEU A 61 -3.09 -19.34 15.43
C LEU A 61 -1.83 -18.85 16.15
N LYS A 62 -1.06 -17.96 15.51
CA LYS A 62 0.11 -17.30 16.12
C LYS A 62 -0.19 -15.90 16.63
N GLY A 63 -1.43 -15.43 16.55
CA GLY A 63 -1.80 -14.05 16.86
C GLY A 63 -1.10 -13.02 15.96
N LEU A 64 -0.74 -13.42 14.74
CA LEU A 64 -0.03 -12.59 13.77
C LEU A 64 -0.99 -12.03 12.71
N GLY A 65 -0.58 -10.93 12.08
CA GLY A 65 -1.27 -10.33 10.94
C GLY A 65 -2.31 -9.28 11.33
N THR A 66 -2.71 -8.48 10.34
CA THR A 66 -3.73 -7.46 10.52
C THR A 66 -5.11 -8.10 10.53
N GLY A 67 -5.88 -7.85 11.59
CA GLY A 67 -7.30 -8.21 11.64
C GLY A 67 -7.63 -9.58 12.20
N GLY A 68 -6.64 -10.43 12.52
CA GLY A 68 -6.88 -11.73 13.16
C GLY A 68 -7.77 -12.64 12.30
N LEU A 69 -7.33 -12.88 11.06
CA LEU A 69 -8.11 -13.58 10.04
C LEU A 69 -7.48 -14.94 9.71
N ALA A 70 -8.32 -15.95 9.53
CA ALA A 70 -7.99 -17.08 8.65
C ALA A 70 -8.25 -16.68 7.19
N PHE A 71 -7.64 -17.38 6.24
CA PHE A 71 -7.87 -17.15 4.81
C PHE A 71 -8.51 -18.38 4.18
N VAL A 72 -9.61 -18.18 3.46
CA VAL A 72 -10.26 -19.25 2.70
C VAL A 72 -9.34 -19.64 1.55
N VAL A 73 -8.99 -20.93 1.48
CA VAL A 73 -8.10 -21.50 0.47
C VAL A 73 -8.89 -22.15 -0.65
N ALA A 74 -9.97 -22.86 -0.30
CA ALA A 74 -10.84 -23.56 -1.23
C ALA A 74 -12.19 -23.89 -0.58
N LEU A 75 -13.21 -24.10 -1.43
CA LEU A 75 -14.51 -24.65 -1.08
C LEU A 75 -14.56 -26.05 -1.71
N PRO A 76 -14.33 -27.13 -0.94
CA PRO A 76 -14.18 -28.48 -1.50
C PRO A 76 -15.41 -28.99 -2.26
N ASP A 77 -16.58 -28.51 -1.88
CA ASP A 77 -17.87 -29.00 -2.37
C ASP A 77 -18.56 -28.01 -3.34
N ARG A 78 -17.90 -26.86 -3.62
CA ARG A 78 -18.44 -25.78 -4.46
C ARG A 78 -17.30 -25.01 -5.14
N LEU A 79 -16.82 -25.51 -6.27
CA LEU A 79 -15.77 -24.84 -7.04
C LEU A 79 -16.26 -23.48 -7.56
N PRO A 80 -15.39 -22.45 -7.60
CA PRO A 80 -15.70 -21.21 -8.30
C PRO A 80 -15.88 -21.48 -9.79
N GLU A 81 -16.65 -20.61 -10.46
CA GLU A 81 -16.73 -20.60 -11.91
C GLU A 81 -15.36 -20.27 -12.52
N ASP A 82 -15.08 -20.83 -13.69
CA ASP A 82 -13.87 -20.49 -14.44
C ASP A 82 -13.90 -19.00 -14.81
N ALA A 83 -12.75 -18.34 -14.66
CA ALA A 83 -12.61 -16.95 -15.08
C ALA A 83 -12.88 -16.85 -16.60
N PRO A 84 -13.50 -15.75 -17.07
CA PRO A 84 -13.66 -15.53 -18.51
C PRO A 84 -12.30 -15.57 -19.23
N ASP A 85 -12.31 -16.04 -20.48
CA ASP A 85 -11.13 -16.00 -21.32
C ASP A 85 -10.59 -14.56 -21.43
N SER A 86 -9.31 -14.41 -21.12
CA SER A 86 -8.57 -13.15 -21.20
C SER A 86 -7.32 -13.37 -22.04
N PRO A 87 -6.94 -12.43 -22.92
CA PRO A 87 -5.74 -12.59 -23.76
C PRO A 87 -4.43 -12.49 -22.95
N GLY A 88 -4.49 -12.03 -21.70
CA GLY A 88 -3.32 -11.87 -20.83
C GLY A 88 -2.66 -13.17 -20.43
N HIS A 89 -1.32 -13.20 -20.42
CA HIS A 89 -0.51 -14.36 -20.08
C HIS A 89 0.46 -14.12 -18.92
N ILE A 90 0.48 -12.93 -18.31
CA ILE A 90 1.27 -12.69 -17.11
C ILE A 90 0.68 -13.46 -15.92
N VAL A 91 1.53 -14.29 -15.31
CA VAL A 91 1.24 -15.00 -14.06
C VAL A 91 1.75 -14.20 -12.86
N LYS A 92 0.88 -13.95 -11.88
CA LYS A 92 1.16 -13.37 -10.55
C LYS A 92 1.01 -14.44 -9.47
N ALA A 93 1.68 -14.24 -8.32
CA ALA A 93 1.86 -15.27 -7.30
C ALA A 93 2.41 -16.59 -7.89
N ARG A 94 3.41 -16.46 -8.79
CA ARG A 94 3.91 -17.55 -9.65
C ARG A 94 4.32 -18.78 -8.84
N TYR A 95 3.96 -19.95 -9.36
CA TYR A 95 4.29 -21.27 -8.78
C TYR A 95 3.72 -21.53 -7.38
N THR A 96 2.80 -20.68 -6.91
CA THR A 96 1.94 -21.03 -5.78
C THR A 96 0.70 -21.77 -6.30
N PRO A 97 0.07 -22.65 -5.48
CA PRO A 97 -1.18 -23.30 -5.85
C PRO A 97 -2.35 -22.33 -6.12
N GLN A 98 -2.19 -21.04 -5.80
CA GLN A 98 -3.19 -19.99 -6.00
C GLN A 98 -2.73 -18.92 -7.00
N GLN A 99 -1.77 -19.23 -7.86
CA GLN A 99 -1.33 -18.32 -8.91
C GLN A 99 -2.50 -17.83 -9.78
N GLN A 100 -2.39 -16.61 -10.28
CA GLN A 100 -3.45 -15.93 -11.02
C GLN A 100 -2.89 -15.46 -12.38
N MET A 101 -3.70 -15.51 -13.42
CA MET A 101 -3.35 -14.98 -14.75
C MET A 101 -4.04 -13.63 -14.97
N PHE A 102 -3.29 -12.67 -15.52
CA PHE A 102 -3.80 -11.34 -15.81
C PHE A 102 -3.28 -10.83 -17.15
N LEU A 103 -4.04 -9.90 -17.73
CA LEU A 103 -3.56 -9.02 -18.78
C LEU A 103 -2.82 -7.85 -18.14
N ALA A 104 -1.49 -7.86 -18.20
CA ALA A 104 -0.68 -6.73 -17.78
C ALA A 104 -0.80 -5.59 -18.79
N VAL A 105 -0.80 -4.37 -18.29
CA VAL A 105 -0.95 -3.14 -19.06
C VAL A 105 0.13 -2.99 -20.14
N ASP A 106 1.32 -3.54 -19.86
CA ASP A 106 2.50 -3.56 -20.73
C ASP A 106 2.61 -4.80 -21.64
N GLU A 107 1.67 -5.75 -21.61
CA GLU A 107 1.61 -6.87 -22.57
C GLU A 107 1.19 -6.43 -23.98
N GLN A 108 1.62 -7.16 -25.01
CA GLN A 108 1.32 -6.89 -26.42
C GLN A 108 -0.18 -6.90 -26.73
N ASP A 109 -0.94 -7.76 -26.04
CA ASP A 109 -2.39 -7.88 -26.23
C ASP A 109 -3.18 -6.82 -25.44
N SER A 110 -2.50 -5.98 -24.65
CA SER A 110 -3.12 -4.86 -23.95
C SER A 110 -3.50 -3.76 -24.93
N ILE A 111 -4.70 -3.19 -24.78
CA ILE A 111 -5.13 -1.99 -25.52
C ILE A 111 -4.23 -0.77 -25.24
N HIS A 112 -3.40 -0.84 -24.20
CA HIS A 112 -2.48 0.21 -23.79
C HIS A 112 -1.03 -0.05 -24.25
N HIS A 113 -0.77 -1.15 -24.95
CA HIS A 113 0.59 -1.54 -25.36
C HIS A 113 1.28 -0.43 -26.15
N ASP A 114 0.62 0.11 -27.18
CA ASP A 114 1.18 1.16 -28.03
C ASP A 114 1.51 2.43 -27.26
N VAL A 115 0.74 2.77 -26.22
CA VAL A 115 1.01 3.92 -25.35
C VAL A 115 2.28 3.71 -24.53
N LEU A 116 2.54 2.47 -24.11
CA LEU A 116 3.67 2.13 -23.24
C LEU A 116 4.93 1.70 -24.00
N LEU A 117 4.81 1.32 -25.27
CA LEU A 117 5.91 0.82 -26.09
C LEU A 117 7.10 1.79 -26.14
N ASP A 118 6.79 3.09 -26.32
CA ASP A 118 7.78 4.17 -26.43
C ASP A 118 7.81 5.09 -25.20
N ALA A 119 6.99 4.82 -24.17
CA ALA A 119 6.94 5.67 -22.98
C ALA A 119 8.20 5.46 -22.11
N ASP A 120 9.00 6.51 -21.95
CA ASP A 120 10.28 6.45 -21.21
C ASP A 120 10.40 7.48 -20.07
N SER A 121 9.36 8.28 -19.84
CA SER A 121 9.39 9.41 -18.91
C SER A 121 8.08 9.58 -18.14
N LEU A 122 8.16 10.07 -16.90
CA LEU A 122 7.02 10.49 -16.09
C LEU A 122 6.70 11.99 -16.22
N GLU A 123 7.40 12.71 -17.08
CA GLU A 123 7.16 14.14 -17.34
C GLU A 123 7.20 14.99 -16.06
N ALA A 124 8.18 14.69 -15.19
CA ALA A 124 8.33 15.28 -13.86
C ALA A 124 7.15 15.06 -12.89
N MET A 125 6.21 14.16 -13.19
CA MET A 125 5.08 13.82 -12.29
C MET A 125 5.59 13.53 -10.87
N PRO A 126 5.02 14.17 -9.84
CA PRO A 126 5.32 13.85 -8.45
C PRO A 126 4.99 12.41 -8.09
N VAL A 127 5.96 11.71 -7.50
CA VAL A 127 5.80 10.35 -6.99
C VAL A 127 6.13 10.33 -5.50
N VAL A 128 5.11 10.11 -4.67
CA VAL A 128 5.26 9.98 -3.22
C VAL A 128 5.49 8.51 -2.87
N VAL A 129 6.67 8.21 -2.32
CA VAL A 129 7.03 6.87 -1.88
C VAL A 129 6.99 6.80 -0.36
N ALA A 130 6.29 5.80 0.19
CA ALA A 130 6.27 5.55 1.63
C ALA A 130 6.49 4.06 1.93
N ASP A 131 6.97 3.76 3.15
CA ASP A 131 7.26 2.38 3.55
C ASP A 131 6.02 1.61 4.01
N LEU A 132 4.98 2.27 4.55
CA LEU A 132 3.80 1.60 5.13
C LEU A 132 2.53 1.89 4.35
N HIS A 133 1.76 0.84 4.06
CA HIS A 133 0.43 0.94 3.44
C HIS A 133 -0.51 1.92 4.17
N SER A 134 -0.42 2.00 5.50
CA SER A 134 -1.23 2.93 6.31
C SER A 134 -1.00 4.41 6.02
N ALA A 135 0.09 4.78 5.33
CA ALA A 135 0.36 6.15 4.92
C ALA A 135 -0.51 6.60 3.74
N LEU A 136 -1.04 5.66 2.94
CA LEU A 136 -1.77 5.96 1.70
C LEU A 136 -2.92 6.97 1.90
N PRO A 137 -3.87 6.77 2.84
CA PRO A 137 -4.98 7.71 2.98
C PRO A 137 -4.52 9.09 3.46
N ALA A 138 -3.49 9.15 4.30
CA ALA A 138 -2.96 10.41 4.81
C ALA A 138 -2.24 11.22 3.71
N ILE A 139 -1.45 10.56 2.86
CA ILE A 139 -0.83 11.18 1.69
C ILE A 139 -1.90 11.75 0.77
N ILE A 140 -2.94 10.97 0.45
CA ILE A 140 -4.03 11.42 -0.42
C ILE A 140 -4.79 12.59 0.21
N ALA A 141 -5.05 12.58 1.53
CA ALA A 141 -5.66 13.71 2.22
C ALA A 141 -4.83 15.01 2.07
N GLY A 142 -3.50 14.89 2.16
CA GLY A 142 -2.58 16.00 1.88
C GLY A 142 -2.65 16.50 0.44
N VAL A 143 -2.69 15.59 -0.54
CA VAL A 143 -2.86 15.95 -1.95
C VAL A 143 -4.19 16.69 -2.15
N ARG A 144 -5.29 16.17 -1.61
CA ARG A 144 -6.64 16.76 -1.74
C ARG A 144 -6.75 18.11 -1.06
N LEU A 145 -6.03 18.34 0.04
CA LEU A 145 -5.99 19.64 0.71
C LEU A 145 -5.39 20.73 -0.20
N ALA A 146 -4.29 20.42 -0.88
CA ALA A 146 -3.58 21.40 -1.71
C ALA A 146 -4.10 21.47 -3.15
N ARG A 147 -4.54 20.35 -3.72
CA ARG A 147 -5.10 20.22 -5.08
C ARG A 147 -6.31 19.28 -5.05
N PRO A 148 -7.51 19.78 -4.71
CA PRO A 148 -8.73 18.97 -4.56
C PRO A 148 -9.07 18.12 -5.78
N ASP A 149 -8.76 18.59 -6.98
CA ASP A 149 -9.10 17.93 -8.26
C ASP A 149 -7.97 17.05 -8.84
N ALA A 150 -6.84 16.90 -8.14
CA ALA A 150 -5.71 16.12 -8.66
C ALA A 150 -6.09 14.64 -8.88
N ARG A 151 -5.72 14.07 -10.01
CA ARG A 151 -5.87 12.64 -10.27
C ARG A 151 -4.76 11.89 -9.56
N VAL A 152 -5.12 11.03 -8.60
CA VAL A 152 -4.16 10.26 -7.83
C VAL A 152 -4.22 8.80 -8.24
N ALA A 153 -3.07 8.24 -8.59
CA ALA A 153 -2.90 6.80 -8.80
C ALA A 153 -2.11 6.17 -7.65
N TYR A 154 -2.38 4.90 -7.36
CA TYR A 154 -1.64 4.13 -6.37
C TYR A 154 -0.95 2.95 -7.04
N VAL A 155 0.38 2.91 -7.01
CA VAL A 155 1.19 1.76 -7.43
C VAL A 155 1.53 0.92 -6.18
N MET A 156 0.90 -0.25 -6.05
CA MET A 156 1.13 -1.20 -4.97
C MET A 156 2.27 -2.17 -5.30
N THR A 157 3.36 -2.11 -4.55
CA THR A 157 4.47 -3.07 -4.64
C THR A 157 4.21 -4.32 -3.79
N ASP A 158 4.92 -5.40 -4.11
CA ASP A 158 4.74 -6.74 -3.54
C ASP A 158 5.55 -7.00 -2.25
N GLY A 159 6.10 -5.95 -1.63
CA GLY A 159 6.83 -6.07 -0.35
C GLY A 159 5.94 -6.52 0.82
N GLY A 160 4.62 -6.39 0.70
CA GLY A 160 3.62 -6.87 1.67
C GLY A 160 2.95 -8.17 1.22
N ALA A 161 1.66 -8.30 1.52
CA ALA A 161 0.79 -9.34 0.95
C ALA A 161 0.39 -9.00 -0.49
N LEU A 162 0.01 -10.03 -1.27
CA LEU A 162 -0.18 -9.91 -2.73
C LEU A 162 -1.52 -9.29 -3.18
N PRO A 163 -2.69 -9.68 -2.64
CA PRO A 163 -3.96 -9.23 -3.21
C PRO A 163 -4.33 -7.82 -2.73
N LEU A 164 -4.50 -6.87 -3.66
CA LEU A 164 -4.95 -5.50 -3.38
C LEU A 164 -6.29 -5.51 -2.64
N ALA A 165 -7.15 -6.46 -2.99
CA ALA A 165 -8.48 -6.67 -2.40
C ALA A 165 -8.44 -6.84 -0.87
N PHE A 166 -7.29 -7.11 -0.23
CA PHE A 166 -7.20 -7.09 1.23
C PHE A 166 -7.45 -5.70 1.83
N SER A 167 -7.13 -4.62 1.09
CA SER A 167 -7.19 -3.26 1.63
C SER A 167 -8.59 -2.63 1.53
N ARG A 168 -9.28 -2.62 2.66
CA ARG A 168 -10.52 -1.83 2.85
C ARG A 168 -10.30 -0.32 2.67
N ALA A 169 -9.11 0.17 2.98
CA ALA A 169 -8.78 1.58 2.80
C ALA A 169 -8.75 1.95 1.31
N VAL A 170 -8.17 1.09 0.47
CA VAL A 170 -8.19 1.27 -0.99
C VAL A 170 -9.62 1.25 -1.52
N ALA A 171 -10.43 0.28 -1.10
CA ALA A 171 -11.85 0.21 -1.50
C ALA A 171 -12.61 1.51 -1.18
N GLY A 172 -12.54 1.99 0.06
CA GLY A 172 -13.24 3.23 0.46
C GLY A 172 -12.68 4.50 -0.17
N LEU A 173 -11.36 4.56 -0.44
CA LEU A 173 -10.76 5.69 -1.17
C LEU A 173 -11.22 5.75 -2.62
N LYS A 174 -11.38 4.59 -3.29
CA LYS A 174 -11.93 4.51 -4.64
C LYS A 174 -13.41 4.88 -4.69
N GLU A 175 -14.20 4.35 -3.76
CA GLU A 175 -15.63 4.67 -3.62
C GLU A 175 -15.85 6.18 -3.42
N ALA A 176 -15.01 6.83 -2.62
CA ALA A 176 -15.06 8.27 -2.40
C ALA A 176 -14.49 9.11 -3.56
N GLY A 177 -13.97 8.49 -4.64
CA GLY A 177 -13.32 9.19 -5.76
C GLY A 177 -11.98 9.85 -5.41
N TRP A 178 -11.41 9.54 -4.24
CA TRP A 178 -10.13 10.07 -3.78
C TRP A 178 -8.94 9.39 -4.45
N LEU A 179 -9.14 8.17 -4.97
CA LEU A 179 -8.16 7.37 -5.70
C LEU A 179 -8.73 6.98 -7.07
N GLN A 180 -8.08 7.43 -8.16
CA GLN A 180 -8.58 7.25 -9.53
C GLN A 180 -8.28 5.86 -10.09
N ALA A 181 -7.11 5.31 -9.80
CA ALA A 181 -6.76 3.95 -10.22
C ALA A 181 -5.73 3.32 -9.28
N THR A 182 -5.74 1.99 -9.24
CA THR A 182 -4.72 1.16 -8.59
C THR A 182 -3.96 0.35 -9.61
N LEU A 183 -2.64 0.32 -9.46
CA LEU A 183 -1.74 -0.49 -10.27
C LEU A 183 -0.97 -1.44 -9.37
N THR A 184 -0.90 -2.71 -9.72
CA THR A 184 -0.17 -3.73 -8.95
C THR A 184 1.03 -4.22 -9.72
N VAL A 185 2.20 -4.21 -9.08
CA VAL A 185 3.49 -4.48 -9.74
C VAL A 185 4.21 -5.66 -9.11
N GLY A 186 5.15 -6.26 -9.85
CA GLY A 186 5.87 -7.44 -9.37
C GLY A 186 4.92 -8.62 -9.21
N GLN A 187 4.81 -9.20 -8.00
CA GLN A 187 3.91 -10.30 -7.68
C GLN A 187 2.59 -9.89 -7.02
N ALA A 188 2.42 -8.62 -6.65
CA ALA A 188 1.15 -8.08 -6.20
C ALA A 188 0.14 -8.10 -7.35
N PHE A 189 -1.15 -8.26 -7.03
CA PHE A 189 -2.22 -8.38 -8.01
C PHE A 189 -3.59 -7.91 -7.49
N GLY A 190 -4.56 -7.83 -8.39
CA GLY A 190 -5.92 -7.34 -8.17
C GLY A 190 -6.05 -5.82 -8.34
N GLY A 191 -5.13 -5.18 -9.06
CA GLY A 191 -5.21 -3.77 -9.45
C GLY A 191 -6.28 -3.49 -10.49
N ASP A 192 -6.59 -2.21 -10.74
CA ASP A 192 -7.28 -1.82 -11.98
C ASP A 192 -6.41 -2.11 -13.20
N HIS A 193 -5.09 -1.97 -13.02
CA HIS A 193 -4.08 -2.36 -13.98
C HIS A 193 -3.03 -3.24 -13.30
N GLU A 194 -2.65 -4.31 -13.97
CA GLU A 194 -1.48 -5.11 -13.60
C GLU A 194 -0.28 -4.60 -14.39
N ALA A 195 0.89 -4.50 -13.77
CA ALA A 195 2.13 -4.23 -14.50
C ALA A 195 3.23 -5.19 -14.08
N VAL A 196 4.17 -5.46 -14.98
CA VAL A 196 5.27 -6.40 -14.72
C VAL A 196 6.24 -5.84 -13.67
N SER A 197 6.55 -4.54 -13.75
CA SER A 197 7.57 -3.88 -12.93
C SER A 197 7.09 -2.55 -12.32
N VAL A 198 7.82 -2.03 -11.33
CA VAL A 198 7.55 -0.68 -10.78
C VAL A 198 7.63 0.38 -11.88
N HIS A 199 8.57 0.24 -12.82
CA HIS A 199 8.74 1.16 -13.95
C HIS A 199 7.52 1.16 -14.86
N SER A 200 7.07 -0.01 -15.32
CA SER A 200 5.86 -0.15 -16.13
C SER A 200 4.62 0.40 -15.40
N GLY A 201 4.50 0.12 -14.09
CA GLY A 201 3.40 0.65 -13.28
C GLY A 201 3.42 2.17 -13.15
N LEU A 202 4.60 2.79 -13.01
CA LEU A 202 4.74 4.24 -12.99
C LEU A 202 4.41 4.87 -14.35
N LEU A 203 4.90 4.28 -15.45
CA LEU A 203 4.58 4.73 -16.81
C LEU A 203 3.08 4.62 -17.11
N ALA A 204 2.45 3.51 -16.72
CA ALA A 204 1.00 3.35 -16.84
C ALA A 204 0.23 4.35 -15.96
N ALA A 205 0.70 4.64 -14.74
CA ALA A 205 0.09 5.68 -13.90
C ALA A 205 0.10 7.05 -14.59
N ARG A 206 1.20 7.40 -15.28
CA ARG A 206 1.28 8.66 -16.03
C ARG A 206 0.46 8.63 -17.32
N HIS A 207 0.73 7.67 -18.21
CA HIS A 207 0.31 7.72 -19.62
C HIS A 207 -1.02 7.03 -19.89
N VAL A 208 -1.39 6.02 -19.08
CA VAL A 208 -2.68 5.32 -19.21
C VAL A 208 -3.71 5.95 -18.27
N VAL A 209 -3.36 6.10 -16.99
CA VAL A 209 -4.25 6.66 -15.98
C VAL A 209 -4.28 8.18 -16.05
N GLY A 210 -3.28 8.86 -16.60
CA GLY A 210 -3.25 10.33 -16.63
C GLY A 210 -3.14 10.94 -15.23
N ALA A 211 -2.40 10.30 -14.32
CA ALA A 211 -2.23 10.77 -12.95
C ALA A 211 -1.46 12.10 -12.90
N ASP A 212 -1.91 12.97 -11.99
CA ASP A 212 -1.17 14.19 -11.61
C ASP A 212 -0.18 13.89 -10.47
N VAL A 213 -0.53 12.95 -9.59
CA VAL A 213 0.34 12.46 -8.50
C VAL A 213 0.22 10.94 -8.43
N THR A 214 1.35 10.25 -8.29
CA THR A 214 1.36 8.82 -8.02
C THR A 214 1.89 8.56 -6.62
N VAL A 215 1.25 7.64 -5.89
CA VAL A 215 1.71 7.14 -4.60
C VAL A 215 2.26 5.73 -4.81
N VAL A 216 3.48 5.44 -4.36
CA VAL A 216 4.09 4.09 -4.46
C VAL A 216 4.35 3.55 -3.06
N ILE A 217 3.63 2.50 -2.69
CA ILE A 217 3.69 1.92 -1.33
C ILE A 217 3.42 0.43 -1.43
N GLN A 218 4.12 -0.38 -0.64
CA GLN A 218 3.80 -1.80 -0.52
C GLN A 218 2.35 -2.05 -0.06
N GLY A 219 1.82 -3.22 -0.42
CA GLY A 219 0.52 -3.68 0.09
C GLY A 219 0.50 -3.87 1.62
N PRO A 220 -0.68 -4.10 2.21
CA PRO A 220 -0.81 -4.48 3.63
C PRO A 220 0.02 -5.73 3.96
N GLY A 221 0.51 -5.85 5.20
CA GLY A 221 1.31 -7.02 5.62
C GLY A 221 2.82 -6.78 5.68
N ASN A 222 3.25 -5.55 5.94
CA ASN A 222 4.67 -5.21 6.14
C ASN A 222 5.34 -6.16 7.15
N VAL A 223 6.52 -6.67 6.80
CA VAL A 223 7.35 -7.53 7.65
C VAL A 223 8.52 -6.76 8.26
N GLY A 224 8.97 -7.19 9.44
CA GLY A 224 10.16 -6.69 10.11
C GLY A 224 10.71 -7.73 11.07
N THR A 225 12.01 -8.03 10.97
CA THR A 225 12.71 -9.02 11.81
C THR A 225 13.59 -8.37 12.88
N GLY A 226 13.66 -7.03 12.90
CA GLY A 226 14.48 -6.26 13.83
C GLY A 226 15.95 -6.16 13.44
N THR A 227 16.40 -6.84 12.38
CA THR A 227 17.72 -6.58 11.79
C THR A 227 17.67 -5.33 10.90
N ARG A 228 18.84 -4.72 10.66
CA ARG A 228 18.94 -3.47 9.88
C ARG A 228 18.23 -3.54 8.53
N TRP A 229 18.35 -4.65 7.81
CA TRP A 229 17.82 -4.83 6.46
C TRP A 229 16.56 -5.70 6.40
N GLY A 230 16.22 -6.37 7.49
CA GLY A 230 15.14 -7.36 7.52
C GLY A 230 13.77 -6.70 7.69
N TYR A 231 13.35 -5.85 6.76
CA TYR A 231 12.00 -5.29 6.71
C TYR A 231 11.63 -4.96 5.26
N SER A 232 10.35 -5.13 4.90
CA SER A 232 9.93 -4.95 3.50
C SER A 232 9.96 -3.50 3.02
N GLY A 233 9.85 -2.54 3.94
CA GLY A 233 9.91 -1.11 3.64
C GLY A 233 11.24 -0.63 3.04
N VAL A 234 12.29 -1.46 3.01
CA VAL A 234 13.55 -1.12 2.32
C VAL A 234 13.34 -0.90 0.82
N ALA A 235 12.32 -1.55 0.24
CA ALA A 235 11.93 -1.42 -1.16
C ALA A 235 11.46 0.00 -1.55
N ALA A 236 11.21 0.89 -0.57
CA ALA A 236 10.98 2.30 -0.84
C ALA A 236 12.17 2.94 -1.58
N ALA A 237 13.41 2.50 -1.33
CA ALA A 237 14.57 2.97 -2.07
C ALA A 237 14.51 2.58 -3.55
N GLU A 238 14.11 1.35 -3.86
CA GLU A 238 13.97 0.85 -5.24
C GLU A 238 12.88 1.61 -6.01
N ALA A 239 11.76 1.93 -5.36
CA ALA A 239 10.71 2.75 -5.95
C ALA A 239 11.16 4.19 -6.25
N LEU A 240 11.99 4.79 -5.38
CA LEU A 240 12.58 6.11 -5.62
C LEU A 240 13.63 6.07 -6.73
N HIS A 241 14.43 4.98 -6.83
CA HIS A 241 15.33 4.77 -7.97
C HIS A 241 14.54 4.69 -9.29
N ALA A 242 13.47 3.88 -9.33
CA ALA A 242 12.63 3.74 -10.52
C ALA A 242 11.99 5.08 -10.93
N THR A 243 11.52 5.86 -9.94
CA THR A 243 11.00 7.21 -10.16
C THR A 243 12.05 8.11 -10.81
N HIS A 244 13.27 8.11 -10.27
CA HIS A 244 14.36 8.93 -10.78
C HIS A 244 14.81 8.51 -12.18
N VAL A 245 14.91 7.21 -12.44
CA VAL A 245 15.25 6.66 -13.77
C VAL A 245 14.28 7.14 -14.84
N LEU A 246 13.00 7.24 -14.52
CA LEU A 246 11.96 7.71 -15.43
C LEU A 246 11.73 9.23 -15.37
N GLY A 247 12.62 10.02 -14.76
CA GLY A 247 12.51 11.48 -14.72
C GLY A 247 11.30 12.01 -13.95
N GLY A 248 10.77 11.26 -12.99
CA GLY A 248 9.74 11.72 -12.05
C GLY A 248 10.31 12.56 -10.90
N THR A 249 9.43 13.30 -10.23
CA THR A 249 9.81 14.05 -9.02
C THR A 249 9.72 13.14 -7.79
N SER A 250 10.86 12.61 -7.36
CA SER A 250 10.99 11.69 -6.22
C SER A 250 10.71 12.36 -4.87
N ILE A 251 9.68 11.92 -4.17
CA ILE A 251 9.31 12.41 -2.83
C ILE A 251 9.33 11.25 -1.84
N ALA A 252 10.27 11.29 -0.90
CA ALA A 252 10.48 10.28 0.13
C ALA A 252 9.71 10.62 1.41
N ALA A 253 8.53 10.02 1.59
CA ALA A 253 7.72 10.23 2.79
C ALA A 253 8.38 9.56 4.00
N LEU A 254 8.58 10.31 5.08
CA LEU A 254 9.16 9.81 6.32
C LEU A 254 8.14 9.00 7.12
N ARG A 255 8.60 7.90 7.72
CA ARG A 255 7.89 7.21 8.78
C ARG A 255 8.29 7.81 10.12
N VAL A 256 7.32 8.39 10.81
CA VAL A 256 7.52 9.04 12.12
C VAL A 256 6.58 8.42 13.15
N SER A 257 7.07 8.31 14.39
CA SER A 257 6.26 7.92 15.54
C SER A 257 6.37 8.99 16.63
N GLY A 258 5.24 9.50 17.10
CA GLY A 258 5.19 10.37 18.27
C GLY A 258 4.80 9.64 19.55
N ALA A 259 4.02 8.57 19.39
CA ALA A 259 3.36 7.85 20.48
C ALA A 259 4.11 6.61 20.99
N ASP A 260 5.32 6.33 20.48
CA ASP A 260 6.08 5.19 21.01
C ASP A 260 6.48 5.45 22.48
N PRO A 261 6.19 4.51 23.41
CA PRO A 261 6.56 4.65 24.81
C PRO A 261 8.08 4.67 25.03
N ARG A 262 8.86 4.16 24.06
CA ARG A 262 10.33 4.10 24.13
C ARG A 262 10.89 5.39 23.52
N PRO A 263 11.60 6.24 24.29
CA PRO A 263 12.07 7.54 23.80
C PRO A 263 12.94 7.45 22.53
N ARG A 264 13.77 6.41 22.42
CA ARG A 264 14.63 6.15 21.25
C ARG A 264 13.87 5.82 19.96
N HIS A 265 12.57 5.55 20.03
CA HIS A 265 11.73 5.25 18.88
C HIS A 265 10.79 6.41 18.52
N ARG A 266 10.96 7.58 19.17
CA ARG A 266 10.27 8.82 18.80
C ARG A 266 11.04 9.56 17.71
N GLY A 267 10.30 10.21 16.82
CA GLY A 267 10.87 10.88 15.64
C GLY A 267 10.94 9.95 14.42
N ILE A 268 11.93 10.16 13.56
CA ILE A 268 12.13 9.39 12.33
C ILE A 268 12.46 7.93 12.65
N SER A 269 11.73 7.00 12.03
CA SER A 269 11.95 5.57 12.16
C SER A 269 13.29 5.14 11.58
N HIS A 270 13.92 4.14 12.22
CA HIS A 270 15.10 3.46 11.68
C HIS A 270 14.86 2.86 10.27
N HIS A 271 13.60 2.55 9.92
CA HIS A 271 13.24 2.10 8.57
C HIS A 271 13.48 3.21 7.53
N SER A 272 13.07 4.44 7.82
CA SER A 272 13.32 5.58 6.93
C SER A 272 14.80 5.92 6.88
N THR A 273 15.50 5.94 8.02
CA THR A 273 16.95 6.24 8.01
C THR A 273 17.76 5.18 7.27
N THR A 274 17.36 3.91 7.32
CA THR A 274 18.04 2.85 6.56
C THR A 274 17.69 2.93 5.07
N ALA A 275 16.41 3.03 4.72
CA ALA A 275 15.98 3.07 3.33
C ALA A 275 16.57 4.30 2.61
N TYR A 276 16.40 5.49 3.18
CA TYR A 276 16.79 6.74 2.53
C TYR A 276 18.26 7.10 2.75
N GLY A 277 18.87 6.70 3.88
CA GLY A 277 20.27 7.03 4.16
C GLY A 277 21.28 6.02 3.61
N ARG A 278 20.89 4.76 3.38
CA ARG A 278 21.83 3.68 3.01
C ARG A 278 21.50 2.93 1.73
N ALA A 279 20.22 2.68 1.45
CA ALA A 279 19.79 1.97 0.25
C ALA A 279 19.56 2.90 -0.94
N LEU A 280 19.00 4.10 -0.67
CA LEU A 280 18.78 5.11 -1.70
C LEU A 280 20.11 5.69 -2.19
N LEU A 281 20.17 5.93 -3.51
CA LEU A 281 21.33 6.47 -4.23
C LEU A 281 20.94 7.61 -5.18
N SER A 282 19.66 7.69 -5.56
CA SER A 282 19.13 8.76 -6.40
C SER A 282 18.64 9.94 -5.55
N PRO A 283 18.65 11.17 -6.09
CA PRO A 283 18.11 12.32 -5.39
C PRO A 283 16.64 12.15 -4.99
N ALA A 284 16.24 12.71 -3.86
CA ALA A 284 14.86 12.73 -3.41
C ALA A 284 14.56 13.94 -2.51
N ILE A 285 13.32 14.41 -2.58
CA ILE A 285 12.80 15.41 -1.67
C ILE A 285 12.29 14.72 -0.41
N VAL A 286 12.61 15.26 0.76
CA VAL A 286 12.20 14.76 2.08
C VAL A 286 11.34 15.82 2.78
N PRO A 287 10.00 15.76 2.65
CA PRO A 287 9.11 16.73 3.25
C PRO A 287 9.07 16.59 4.78
N VAL A 288 9.16 17.72 5.48
CA VAL A 288 9.02 17.83 6.93
C VAL A 288 8.04 18.95 7.29
N LEU A 289 7.46 18.89 8.50
CA LEU A 289 6.50 19.90 8.94
C LEU A 289 7.21 21.24 9.17
N GLU A 290 6.66 22.32 8.61
CA GLU A 290 7.01 23.68 9.00
C GLU A 290 6.46 23.98 10.40
N GLY A 291 7.33 24.48 11.29
CA GLY A 291 6.95 24.85 12.65
C GLY A 291 6.62 23.66 13.57
N GLY A 292 5.62 23.81 14.43
CA GLY A 292 5.14 22.78 15.35
C GLY A 292 5.89 22.69 16.69
N GLY A 293 5.55 21.66 17.47
CA GLY A 293 6.12 21.42 18.81
C GLY A 293 7.46 20.68 18.81
N GLU A 294 7.88 20.19 19.98
CA GLU A 294 9.19 19.54 20.19
C GLU A 294 9.43 18.37 19.22
N LEU A 295 8.42 17.54 18.96
CA LEU A 295 8.51 16.42 18.03
C LEU A 295 8.78 16.86 16.59
N ALA A 296 8.13 17.94 16.13
CA ALA A 296 8.36 18.46 14.78
C ALA A 296 9.78 19.05 14.65
N ALA A 297 10.26 19.74 15.69
CA ALA A 297 11.65 20.19 15.75
C ALA A 297 12.65 19.03 15.78
N LEU A 298 12.34 17.93 16.47
CA LEU A 298 13.15 16.70 16.47
C LEU A 298 13.21 16.08 15.07
N VAL A 299 12.06 15.94 14.40
CA VAL A 299 11.98 15.38 13.04
C VAL A 299 12.80 16.22 12.06
N ARG A 300 12.70 17.56 12.11
CA ARG A 300 13.52 18.45 11.26
C ARG A 300 15.02 18.25 11.48
N ARG A 301 15.47 18.17 12.73
CA ARG A 301 16.89 17.89 13.05
C ARG A 301 17.33 16.52 12.54
N GLN A 302 16.51 15.49 12.74
CA GLN A 302 16.83 14.14 12.27
C GLN A 302 16.81 14.02 10.74
N ALA A 303 15.96 14.79 10.05
CA ALA A 303 15.93 14.84 8.59
C ALA A 303 17.17 15.53 8.03
N ALA A 304 17.61 16.64 8.65
CA ALA A 304 18.87 17.31 8.28
C ALA A 304 20.08 16.39 8.49
N ASP A 305 20.16 15.70 9.63
CA ASP A 305 21.21 14.71 9.92
C ASP A 305 21.18 13.54 8.92
N LEU A 306 19.97 13.06 8.56
CA LEU A 306 19.80 12.04 7.53
C LEU A 306 20.32 12.51 6.16
N ALA A 307 20.03 13.76 5.77
CA ALA A 307 20.49 14.33 4.51
C ALA A 307 22.02 14.47 4.46
N GLU A 308 22.65 14.92 5.55
CA GLU A 308 24.11 15.07 5.65
C GLU A 308 24.85 13.73 5.53
N HIS A 309 24.28 12.64 6.07
CA HIS A 309 24.94 11.33 6.13
C HIS A 309 24.42 10.31 5.11
N SER A 310 23.47 10.72 4.25
CA SER A 310 22.91 9.88 3.20
C SER A 310 23.94 9.58 2.11
N ARG A 311 23.71 8.50 1.37
CA ARG A 311 24.42 8.21 0.11
C ARG A 311 23.80 8.88 -1.10
N ALA A 312 22.61 9.44 -0.95
CA ALA A 312 21.85 10.17 -1.95
C ALA A 312 21.76 11.65 -1.58
N ASP A 313 21.54 12.50 -2.58
CA ASP A 313 21.20 13.91 -2.37
C ASP A 313 19.76 14.05 -1.87
N LEU A 314 19.59 14.43 -0.60
CA LEU A 314 18.28 14.56 0.04
C LEU A 314 17.94 16.03 0.26
N ASP A 315 16.95 16.54 -0.46
CA ASP A 315 16.44 17.90 -0.31
C ASP A 315 15.36 17.93 0.78
N VAL A 316 15.73 18.39 1.98
CA VAL A 316 14.79 18.50 3.11
C VAL A 316 13.99 19.80 2.98
N VAL A 317 12.68 19.66 2.75
CA VAL A 317 11.78 20.80 2.51
C VAL A 317 10.77 20.92 3.63
N GLU A 318 10.70 22.10 4.24
CA GLU A 318 9.63 22.44 5.20
C GLU A 318 8.33 22.77 4.46
N VAL A 319 7.23 22.15 4.90
CA VAL A 319 5.91 22.29 4.27
C VAL A 319 4.90 22.76 5.31
N GLY A 320 4.12 23.77 4.93
CA GLY A 320 3.08 24.35 5.76
C GLY A 320 2.03 23.31 6.18
N THR A 321 1.61 23.36 7.45
CA THR A 321 0.68 22.38 8.03
C THR A 321 -0.76 22.88 8.20
N LYS A 322 -1.05 24.07 7.65
CA LYS A 322 -2.37 24.71 7.77
C LYS A 322 -3.45 23.80 7.17
N GLY A 323 -4.45 23.45 7.97
CA GLY A 323 -5.58 22.61 7.54
C GLY A 323 -5.29 21.11 7.43
N VAL A 324 -4.05 20.66 7.61
CA VAL A 324 -3.66 19.24 7.46
C VAL A 324 -4.42 18.33 8.42
N LEU A 325 -4.54 18.71 9.70
CA LEU A 325 -5.23 17.89 10.68
C LEU A 325 -6.74 17.79 10.38
N ASP A 326 -7.35 18.86 9.89
CA ASP A 326 -8.78 18.85 9.54
C ASP A 326 -9.03 18.03 8.28
N ALA A 327 -8.13 18.10 7.28
CA ALA A 327 -8.18 17.23 6.10
C ALA A 327 -8.03 15.75 6.47
N LEU A 328 -7.14 15.41 7.41
CA LEU A 328 -6.99 14.04 7.92
C LEU A 328 -8.26 13.55 8.62
N ARG A 329 -8.94 14.40 9.39
CA ARG A 329 -10.23 14.08 10.01
C ARG A 329 -11.36 13.88 9.01
N GLN A 330 -11.26 14.48 7.83
CA GLN A 330 -12.22 14.33 6.73
C GLN A 330 -11.92 13.14 5.81
N SER A 331 -10.89 12.34 6.11
CA SER A 331 -10.58 11.12 5.34
C SER A 331 -11.82 10.21 5.24
N PRO A 332 -12.20 9.74 4.04
CA PRO A 332 -13.36 8.87 3.85
C PRO A 332 -13.13 7.47 4.43
N VAL A 333 -11.89 7.14 4.78
CA VAL A 333 -11.52 5.87 5.41
C VAL A 333 -10.82 6.10 6.74
N LYS A 334 -10.96 5.13 7.64
CA LYS A 334 -10.32 5.17 8.96
C LYS A 334 -8.79 5.21 8.81
N LEU A 335 -8.18 6.23 9.41
CA LEU A 335 -6.74 6.30 9.59
C LEU A 335 -6.31 5.39 10.74
N SER A 336 -5.51 4.37 10.44
CA SER A 336 -4.93 3.50 11.46
C SER A 336 -3.57 2.94 11.04
N THR A 337 -2.63 2.94 11.98
CA THR A 337 -1.28 2.40 11.80
C THR A 337 -0.86 1.64 13.06
N MET A 338 -0.37 0.41 12.89
CA MET A 338 0.14 -0.41 14.01
C MET A 338 -0.82 -0.49 15.21
N GLY A 339 -2.12 -0.55 14.96
CA GLY A 339 -3.17 -0.62 15.99
C GLY A 339 -3.60 0.72 16.59
N ARG A 340 -2.98 1.84 16.19
CA ARG A 340 -3.30 3.20 16.66
C ARG A 340 -4.08 3.98 15.60
N GLY A 341 -5.03 4.79 16.01
CA GLY A 341 -5.77 5.76 15.19
C GLY A 341 -5.11 7.14 15.12
N LEU A 342 -5.74 8.07 14.41
CA LEU A 342 -5.25 9.45 14.24
C LEU A 342 -4.96 10.15 15.57
N ASP A 343 -5.91 10.15 16.50
CA ASP A 343 -5.76 10.88 17.77
C ASP A 343 -4.73 10.23 18.71
N GLU A 344 -4.42 8.95 18.50
CA GLU A 344 -3.43 8.21 19.30
C GLU A 344 -1.99 8.44 18.80
N ASP A 345 -1.78 8.73 17.51
CA ASP A 345 -0.44 8.97 16.92
C ASP A 345 -0.49 9.97 15.76
N VAL A 346 -0.89 11.21 16.08
CA VAL A 346 -1.10 12.29 15.08
C VAL A 346 0.11 12.48 14.16
N ALA A 347 1.33 12.36 14.70
CA ALA A 347 2.57 12.58 13.96
C ALA A 347 2.75 11.58 12.80
N ALA A 348 2.33 10.33 12.96
CA ALA A 348 2.44 9.31 11.92
C ALA A 348 1.62 9.67 10.66
N PHE A 349 0.49 10.36 10.85
CA PHE A 349 -0.39 10.75 9.76
C PHE A 349 -0.06 12.14 9.20
N VAL A 350 0.26 13.12 10.05
CA VAL A 350 0.58 14.49 9.58
C VAL A 350 1.83 14.52 8.71
N VAL A 351 2.88 13.77 9.06
CA VAL A 351 4.09 13.67 8.23
C VAL A 351 3.78 13.08 6.85
N SER A 352 2.95 12.04 6.81
CA SER A 352 2.49 11.43 5.56
C SER A 352 1.65 12.41 4.72
N ALA A 353 0.76 13.17 5.35
CA ALA A 353 -0.04 14.19 4.66
C ALA A 353 0.81 15.34 4.12
N VAL A 354 1.83 15.77 4.85
CA VAL A 354 2.80 16.78 4.38
C VAL A 354 3.51 16.34 3.10
N ALA A 355 3.84 15.05 2.96
CA ALA A 355 4.38 14.53 1.70
C ALA A 355 3.38 14.64 0.54
N GLY A 356 2.09 14.45 0.83
CA GLY A 356 1.01 14.68 -0.14
C GLY A 356 0.87 16.15 -0.56
N VAL A 357 0.93 17.09 0.40
CA VAL A 357 0.92 18.53 0.13
C VAL A 357 2.12 18.92 -0.75
N CYS A 358 3.32 18.46 -0.38
CA CYS A 358 4.55 18.70 -1.15
C CYS A 358 4.45 18.23 -2.60
N ALA A 359 3.81 17.08 -2.83
CA ALA A 359 3.59 16.54 -4.17
C ALA A 359 2.60 17.39 -4.97
N ALA A 360 1.47 17.75 -4.36
CA ALA A 360 0.45 18.57 -4.98
C ALA A 360 0.95 19.96 -5.41
N GLU A 361 1.83 20.57 -4.61
CA GLU A 361 2.49 21.85 -4.94
C GLU A 361 3.44 21.76 -6.14
N ARG A 362 3.91 20.55 -6.48
CA ARG A 362 4.85 20.27 -7.56
C ARG A 362 4.18 19.70 -8.82
N VAL A 363 2.86 19.57 -8.83
CA VAL A 363 2.13 19.23 -10.05
C VAL A 363 2.18 20.43 -11.00
N SER A 364 2.89 20.28 -12.12
CA SER A 364 2.92 21.26 -13.21
C SER A 364 1.50 21.65 -13.66
N GLY A 365 1.33 22.90 -14.09
CA GLY A 365 0.10 23.32 -14.76
C GLY A 365 -0.12 22.48 -16.02
N ARG A 366 -1.36 22.06 -16.26
CA ARG A 366 -1.73 21.32 -17.47
C ARG A 366 -1.77 22.22 -18.69
#